data_AF-A0A9D4LMH3-F1
#
_entry.id   AF-A0A9D4LMH3-F1
#
_cell.length_a   1.000
_cell.length_b   1.000
_cell.length_c   1.000
_cell.angle_alpha   90.00
_cell.angle_beta   90.00
_cell.angle_gamma   90.00
#
_symmetry.space_group_name_H-M   'P 1'
#
loop_
_entity.id
_entity.type
_entity.pdbx_description
1 polymer ?
#
loop_
_entity_poly.entity_id
_entity_poly.type
_entity_poly.pdbx_seq_one_letter_code
_entity_poly.pdbx_strand_id
1 'polypeptide(L)'
;MTTTTTTTTTTTMMMMMMMMMMMMMMMMMMMMKVVMIDDDDDDDDFSCGLIIGLSRLVVECNAPVALNHTHMTSPGTPRYVYQDKVTYMCDIGYELTSGNLARTCTETSFWSDLPPNCTG
;
A
#
# COMPACT_ATOMS: atom_id res chain seq x y z
N MET A 1 -28.29 -36.95 44.12
CA MET A 1 -27.88 -37.05 42.71
C MET A 1 -27.94 -35.66 42.11
N THR A 2 -26.86 -34.88 42.22
CA THR A 2 -26.78 -33.49 41.76
C THR A 2 -25.43 -33.29 41.09
N THR A 3 -25.24 -33.92 39.93
CA THR A 3 -24.03 -33.79 39.08
C THR A 3 -24.38 -33.35 37.66
N THR A 4 -25.63 -32.97 37.42
CA THR A 4 -26.12 -32.57 36.09
C THR A 4 -26.01 -31.08 35.82
N THR A 5 -25.87 -30.21 36.84
CA THR A 5 -25.82 -28.74 36.64
C THR A 5 -24.45 -28.21 36.25
N THR A 6 -23.34 -28.78 36.75
CA THR A 6 -21.96 -28.36 36.42
C THR A 6 -21.50 -28.82 35.04
N THR A 7 -22.00 -29.94 34.54
CA THR A 7 -21.73 -30.44 33.19
C THR A 7 -22.50 -29.64 32.14
N THR A 8 -23.75 -29.23 32.41
CA THR A 8 -24.48 -28.32 31.52
C THR A 8 -23.89 -26.92 31.46
N THR A 9 -23.40 -26.34 32.57
CA THR A 9 -22.75 -25.01 32.53
C THR A 9 -21.39 -25.05 31.84
N THR A 10 -20.59 -26.09 32.05
CA THR A 10 -19.30 -26.23 31.34
C THR A 10 -19.48 -26.54 29.85
N THR A 11 -20.44 -27.39 29.47
CA THR A 11 -20.74 -27.65 28.05
C THR A 11 -21.40 -26.46 27.36
N THR A 12 -22.29 -25.71 28.01
CA THR A 12 -22.84 -24.47 27.44
C THR A 12 -21.80 -23.35 27.37
N MET A 13 -20.90 -23.22 28.35
CA MET A 13 -19.76 -22.28 28.27
C MET A 13 -18.76 -22.69 27.19
N MET A 14 -18.47 -23.99 27.04
CA MET A 14 -17.63 -24.51 25.94
C MET A 14 -18.32 -24.32 24.59
N MET A 15 -19.63 -24.53 24.47
CA MET A 15 -20.39 -24.25 23.25
C MET A 15 -20.47 -22.76 22.96
N MET A 16 -20.64 -21.89 23.96
CA MET A 16 -20.59 -20.43 23.78
C MET A 16 -19.19 -19.94 23.45
N MET A 17 -18.14 -20.51 24.04
CA MET A 17 -16.74 -20.22 23.68
C MET A 17 -16.41 -20.74 22.28
N MET A 18 -16.87 -21.93 21.91
CA MET A 18 -16.72 -22.48 20.56
C MET A 18 -17.55 -21.69 19.55
N MET A 19 -18.77 -21.24 19.90
CA MET A 19 -19.59 -20.36 19.06
C MET A 19 -19.00 -18.96 18.97
N MET A 20 -18.42 -18.40 20.03
CA MET A 20 -17.69 -17.13 20.01
C MET A 20 -16.38 -17.26 19.25
N MET A 21 -15.65 -18.36 19.38
CA MET A 21 -14.46 -18.67 18.59
C MET A 21 -14.81 -18.94 17.13
N MET A 22 -15.92 -19.63 16.85
CA MET A 22 -16.43 -19.85 15.49
C MET A 22 -16.98 -18.56 14.91
N MET A 23 -17.63 -17.69 15.67
CA MET A 23 -18.09 -16.36 15.26
C MET A 23 -16.91 -15.41 15.06
N MET A 24 -15.89 -15.46 15.92
CA MET A 24 -14.63 -14.72 15.75
C MET A 24 -13.86 -15.26 14.55
N MET A 25 -13.81 -16.58 14.33
CA MET A 25 -13.22 -17.21 13.15
C MET A 25 -14.03 -16.89 11.90
N MET A 26 -15.36 -16.86 11.96
CA MET A 26 -16.24 -16.48 10.84
C MET A 26 -16.12 -14.98 10.56
N MET A 27 -16.04 -14.11 11.58
CA MET A 27 -15.76 -12.68 11.42
C MET A 27 -14.35 -12.44 10.88
N MET A 28 -13.34 -13.19 11.33
CA MET A 28 -11.98 -13.17 10.79
C MET A 28 -11.94 -13.70 9.35
N MET A 29 -12.70 -14.75 9.01
CA MET A 29 -12.86 -15.27 7.65
C MET A 29 -13.63 -14.31 6.74
N MET A 30 -14.61 -13.57 7.27
CA MET A 30 -15.33 -12.50 6.58
C MET A 30 -14.41 -11.29 6.33
N MET A 31 -13.49 -10.97 7.26
CA MET A 31 -12.44 -9.97 7.04
C MET A 31 -11.31 -10.46 6.11
N MET A 32 -11.17 -11.77 5.90
CA MET A 32 -10.22 -12.40 4.96
C MET A 32 -10.81 -12.69 3.56
N LYS A 33 -12.10 -12.39 3.32
CA LYS A 33 -12.79 -12.66 2.04
C LYS A 33 -13.35 -11.41 1.34
N VAL A 34 -12.90 -10.22 1.67
CA VAL A 34 -13.13 -9.04 0.81
C VAL A 34 -11.98 -8.91 -0.18
N VAL A 35 -11.94 -9.87 -1.11
CA VAL A 35 -11.23 -9.77 -2.40
C VAL A 35 -12.16 -10.48 -3.37
N MET A 36 -13.00 -9.70 -4.04
CA MET A 36 -13.71 -10.16 -5.23
C MET A 36 -12.65 -10.17 -6.34
N ILE A 37 -12.03 -11.33 -6.56
CA ILE A 37 -11.45 -11.66 -7.85
C ILE A 37 -12.58 -12.38 -8.58
N ASP A 38 -13.27 -11.66 -9.44
CA ASP A 38 -14.01 -12.25 -10.56
C ASP A 38 -12.99 -12.35 -11.70
N ASP A 39 -12.63 -13.59 -12.07
CA ASP A 39 -11.60 -13.98 -13.03
C ASP A 39 -12.03 -13.77 -14.51
N ASP A 40 -12.16 -12.54 -15.00
CA ASP A 40 -12.31 -12.27 -16.46
C ASP A 40 -11.72 -10.89 -16.87
N ASP A 41 -10.76 -10.95 -17.82
CA ASP A 41 -10.28 -9.91 -18.76
C ASP A 41 -9.28 -8.78 -18.34
N ASP A 42 -8.22 -8.70 -19.18
CA ASP A 42 -7.27 -7.61 -19.49
C ASP A 42 -5.96 -7.41 -18.67
N ASP A 43 -4.84 -7.55 -19.41
CA ASP A 43 -3.43 -7.38 -19.04
C ASP A 43 -3.04 -5.96 -18.55
N ASP A 44 -3.17 -5.66 -17.25
CA ASP A 44 -2.42 -4.58 -16.60
C ASP A 44 -1.92 -4.98 -15.19
N ASP A 45 -0.59 -5.06 -15.08
CA ASP A 45 0.23 -5.47 -13.93
C ASP A 45 -0.07 -4.73 -12.60
N PHE A 46 -1.06 -5.21 -11.84
CA PHE A 46 -1.19 -4.95 -10.41
C PHE A 46 -0.50 -6.05 -9.58
N SER A 47 0.83 -6.04 -9.56
CA SER A 47 1.72 -6.48 -8.46
C SER A 47 1.49 -7.88 -7.83
N CYS A 48 2.40 -8.78 -8.21
CA CYS A 48 3.07 -9.82 -7.43
C CYS A 48 2.28 -10.61 -6.35
N GLY A 49 2.05 -11.89 -6.65
CA GLY A 49 1.68 -12.88 -5.63
C GLY A 49 2.79 -13.15 -4.61
N LEU A 50 2.42 -13.11 -3.31
CA LEU A 50 2.84 -14.08 -2.31
C LEU A 50 1.78 -14.18 -1.19
N ILE A 51 1.48 -15.41 -0.83
CA ILE A 51 0.44 -15.89 0.09
C ILE A 51 0.76 -15.50 1.56
N ILE A 52 -0.27 -15.01 2.29
CA ILE A 52 -0.42 -14.80 3.76
C ILE A 52 0.39 -13.66 4.42
N GLY A 53 -0.31 -12.55 4.72
CA GLY A 53 -0.24 -11.94 6.06
C GLY A 53 0.98 -11.09 6.47
N LEU A 54 1.81 -10.63 5.55
CA LEU A 54 2.82 -9.61 5.85
C LEU A 54 2.64 -8.43 4.90
N SER A 55 1.90 -7.41 5.35
CA SER A 55 1.98 -6.09 4.73
C SER A 55 3.45 -5.66 4.84
N ARG A 56 4.22 -5.85 3.77
CA ARG A 56 5.58 -5.34 3.69
C ARG A 56 5.45 -3.83 3.85
N LEU A 57 6.06 -3.26 4.89
CA LEU A 57 6.09 -1.81 5.09
C LEU A 57 7.01 -1.22 4.02
N VAL A 58 6.52 -1.15 2.78
CA VAL A 58 7.19 -0.49 1.67
C VAL A 58 6.81 0.97 1.73
N VAL A 59 7.82 1.82 1.85
CA VAL A 59 7.62 3.25 1.77
C VAL A 59 7.45 3.59 0.29
N GLU A 60 6.23 3.94 -0.09
CA GLU A 60 5.89 4.40 -1.43
C GLU A 60 5.70 5.91 -1.41
N CYS A 61 6.40 6.61 -2.30
CA CYS A 61 6.18 8.04 -2.53
C CYS A 61 5.04 8.25 -3.52
N ASN A 62 4.36 9.39 -3.38
CA ASN A 62 3.39 9.82 -4.37
C ASN A 62 4.04 10.03 -5.74
N ALA A 63 3.26 9.81 -6.81
CA ALA A 63 3.72 10.09 -8.16
C ALA A 63 4.26 11.53 -8.25
N PRO A 64 5.44 11.74 -8.87
CA PRO A 64 5.99 13.06 -9.04
C PRO A 64 5.09 13.90 -9.93
N VAL A 65 4.94 15.18 -9.59
CA VAL A 65 4.08 16.11 -10.32
C VAL A 65 4.78 16.53 -11.62
N ALA A 66 4.04 16.51 -12.73
CA ALA A 66 4.51 17.09 -13.99
C ALA A 66 4.52 18.62 -13.90
N LEU A 67 5.66 19.25 -14.22
CA LEU A 67 5.87 20.69 -14.08
C LEU A 67 6.02 21.33 -15.46
N ASN A 68 5.54 22.56 -15.61
CA ASN A 68 5.63 23.29 -16.86
C ASN A 68 7.10 23.59 -17.20
N HIS A 69 7.45 23.51 -18.48
CA HIS A 69 8.80 23.75 -18.99
C HIS A 69 9.86 22.79 -18.43
N THR A 70 9.43 21.58 -18.05
CA THR A 70 10.32 20.53 -17.55
C THR A 70 10.07 19.20 -18.24
N HIS A 71 11.15 18.46 -18.45
CA HIS A 71 11.14 17.07 -18.87
C HIS A 71 11.60 16.19 -17.71
N MET A 72 10.74 15.25 -17.29
CA MET A 72 11.03 14.33 -16.20
C MET A 72 11.50 12.97 -16.74
N THR A 73 12.63 12.51 -16.24
CA THR A 73 13.15 11.15 -16.42
C THR A 73 12.93 10.36 -15.13
N SER A 74 12.09 9.32 -15.21
CA SER A 74 11.81 8.39 -14.11
C SER A 74 12.27 6.97 -14.44
N PRO A 75 12.32 6.04 -13.46
CA PRO A 75 12.68 4.64 -13.69
C PRO A 75 11.72 3.86 -14.61
N GLY A 76 10.65 4.47 -15.11
CA GLY A 76 9.64 3.81 -15.95
C GLY A 76 8.68 2.89 -15.19
N THR A 77 8.67 2.97 -13.85
CA THR A 77 7.78 2.18 -13.00
C THR A 77 6.53 2.98 -12.60
N PRO A 78 5.36 2.32 -12.45
CA PRO A 78 4.13 2.98 -11.99
C PRO A 78 4.17 3.32 -10.49
N ARG A 79 5.13 2.75 -9.74
CA ARG A 79 5.32 2.95 -8.30
C ARG A 79 6.72 3.50 -8.02
N TYR A 80 6.80 4.39 -7.04
CA TYR A 80 8.04 4.99 -6.55
C TYR A 80 8.27 4.54 -5.11
N VAL A 81 9.30 3.75 -4.86
CA VAL A 81 9.63 3.21 -3.54
C VAL A 81 10.84 3.91 -2.94
N TYR A 82 11.09 3.67 -1.65
CA TYR A 82 12.29 4.17 -0.97
C TYR A 82 13.56 4.02 -1.80
N GLN A 83 14.34 5.11 -1.89
CA GLN A 83 15.55 5.28 -2.70
C GLN A 83 15.35 5.42 -4.21
N ASP A 84 14.13 5.35 -4.73
CA ASP A 84 13.88 5.68 -6.13
C ASP A 84 14.19 7.14 -6.40
N LYS A 85 14.81 7.40 -7.54
CA LYS A 85 15.26 8.73 -7.94
C LYS A 85 14.55 9.16 -9.22
N VAL A 86 14.03 10.38 -9.20
CA VAL A 86 13.52 11.07 -10.39
C VAL A 86 14.40 12.27 -10.69
N THR A 87 14.64 12.48 -11.98
CA THR A 87 15.45 13.61 -12.46
C THR A 87 14.62 14.44 -13.43
N TYR A 88 14.70 15.74 -13.30
CA TYR A 88 14.05 16.73 -14.13
C TYR A 88 15.11 17.47 -14.93
N MET A 89 14.70 17.99 -16.07
CA MET A 89 15.50 18.84 -16.93
C MET A 89 14.64 20.00 -17.38
N CYS A 90 15.14 21.23 -17.30
CA CYS A 90 14.41 22.37 -17.85
C CYS A 90 14.43 22.31 -19.39
N ASP A 91 13.35 22.77 -20.01
CA ASP A 91 13.28 22.90 -21.47
C ASP A 91 14.30 23.92 -22.00
N ILE A 92 14.62 23.83 -23.29
CA ILE A 92 15.57 24.75 -23.93
C ILE A 92 15.08 26.20 -23.80
N GLY A 93 15.92 27.06 -23.21
CA GLY A 93 15.60 28.47 -22.96
C GLY A 93 15.00 28.75 -21.58
N TYR A 94 14.83 27.72 -20.73
CA TYR A 94 14.39 27.86 -19.35
C TYR A 94 15.51 27.42 -18.40
N GLU A 95 15.69 28.15 -17.30
CA GLU A 95 16.69 27.85 -16.26
C GLU A 95 16.02 27.55 -14.92
N LEU A 96 16.68 26.77 -14.07
CA LEU A 96 16.19 26.44 -12.74
C LEU A 96 16.25 27.67 -11.83
N THR A 97 15.09 28.12 -11.36
CA THR A 97 14.94 29.30 -10.49
C THR A 97 14.79 28.89 -9.02
N SER A 98 14.15 27.75 -8.75
CA SER A 98 13.95 27.24 -7.39
C SER A 98 13.71 25.73 -7.36
N GLY A 99 13.93 25.08 -6.22
CA GLY A 99 13.74 23.64 -6.06
C GLY A 99 14.94 22.82 -6.52
N ASN A 100 14.74 21.52 -6.75
CA ASN A 100 15.83 20.60 -7.13
C ASN A 100 15.45 19.76 -8.36
N LEU A 101 16.37 19.67 -9.32
CA LEU A 101 16.22 18.84 -10.52
C LEU A 101 16.34 17.35 -10.22
N ALA A 102 16.83 16.93 -9.06
CA ALA A 102 16.89 15.54 -8.67
C ALA A 102 16.18 15.36 -7.33
N ARG A 103 15.26 14.39 -7.27
CA ARG A 103 14.49 14.10 -6.05
C ARG A 103 14.51 12.61 -5.79
N THR A 104 14.70 12.23 -4.53
CA THR A 104 14.76 10.83 -4.11
C THR A 104 13.62 10.53 -3.16
N CYS A 105 12.96 9.38 -3.32
CA CYS A 105 11.94 8.93 -2.39
C CYS A 105 12.59 8.54 -1.06
N THR A 106 12.17 9.18 0.03
CA THR A 106 12.73 8.99 1.36
C THR A 106 11.93 7.97 2.16
N GLU A 107 12.44 7.54 3.31
CA GLU A 107 11.77 6.61 4.23
C GLU A 107 10.47 7.17 4.82
N THR A 108 10.19 8.46 4.63
CA THR A 108 9.02 9.15 5.16
C THR A 108 7.83 9.18 4.19
N SER A 109 7.89 8.49 3.05
CA SER A 109 6.94 8.57 1.92
C SER A 109 6.89 9.93 1.22
N PHE A 110 7.87 10.78 1.50
CA PHE A 110 8.05 12.08 0.85
C PHE A 110 9.31 12.10 -0.01
N TRP A 111 9.28 12.93 -1.04
CA TRP A 111 10.45 13.26 -1.85
C TRP A 111 11.44 14.12 -1.06
N SER A 112 12.74 13.92 -1.31
CA SER A 112 13.84 14.58 -0.60
C SER A 112 13.82 16.11 -0.66
N ASP A 113 13.35 16.65 -1.78
CA ASP A 113 13.39 18.08 -2.09
C ASP A 113 12.07 18.58 -2.67
N LEU A 114 11.94 19.90 -2.82
CA LEU A 114 10.82 20.53 -3.52
C LEU A 114 10.90 20.34 -5.04
N PRO A 115 9.75 20.28 -5.74
CA PRO A 115 9.71 20.22 -7.20
C PRO A 115 10.46 21.40 -7.83
N PRO A 116 11.20 21.19 -8.94
CA PRO A 116 11.92 22.26 -9.62
C PRO A 116 10.99 23.26 -10.30
N ASN A 117 11.37 24.52 -10.32
CA ASN A 117 10.69 25.56 -11.08
C ASN A 117 11.66 26.11 -12.12
N CYS A 118 11.28 26.05 -13.39
CA CYS A 118 12.10 26.55 -14.50
C CYS A 118 11.44 27.80 -15.11
N THR A 119 12.20 28.90 -15.23
CA THR A 119 11.75 30.15 -15.87
C THR A 119 12.78 30.63 -16.89
N GLY A 120 12.33 31.22 -18.00
CA GLY A 120 13.16 31.79 -19.06
C GLY A 120 12.98 33.30 -19.21
#